data_AF-A0AAE1K387-F1
#
_entry.id   AF-A0AAE1K387-F1
#
_cell.length_a   1.000
_cell.length_b   1.000
_cell.length_c   1.000
_cell.angle_alpha   90.00
_cell.angle_beta   90.00
_cell.angle_gamma   90.00
#
_symmetry.space_group_name_H-M   'P 1'
#
loop_
_entity.id
_entity.type
_entity.pdbx_description
1 polymer ?
#
loop_
_entity_poly.entity_id
_entity_poly.type
_entity_poly.pdbx_seq_one_letter_code
_entity_poly.pdbx_strand_id
1 'polypeptide(L)'
;MLSRVADLKVNDEGRDRIATTDEDRAETLSKIFAEVFSKAPAGELPLVRTSEYDETLEDIHITKEVVIQKLNELKTDKSPDPDDINPRILKTQE
;
A
#
# COMPACT_ATOMS: atom_id res chain seq x y z
N MET A 1 12.61 -5.24 23.15
CA MET A 1 13.35 -6.38 22.55
C MET A 1 13.39 -6.09 21.05
N LEU A 2 14.53 -5.65 20.51
CA LEU A 2 14.64 -5.36 19.07
C LEU A 2 14.42 -6.69 18.33
N SER A 3 13.39 -6.77 17.49
CA SER A 3 13.11 -7.96 16.69
C SER A 3 14.29 -8.21 15.75
N ARG A 4 14.97 -9.36 15.92
CA ARG A 4 16.02 -9.77 14.99
C ARG A 4 15.40 -10.15 13.65
N VAL A 5 16.02 -9.72 12.56
CA VAL A 5 15.64 -10.12 11.20
C VAL A 5 15.81 -11.64 11.08
N ALA A 6 14.79 -12.33 10.55
CA ALA A 6 14.84 -13.76 10.35
C ALA A 6 15.94 -14.15 9.35
N ASP A 7 16.41 -15.41 9.43
CA ASP A 7 17.36 -15.95 8.48
C ASP A 7 16.78 -15.98 7.06
N LEU A 8 17.56 -15.50 6.09
CA LEU A 8 17.14 -15.41 4.70
C LEU A 8 17.77 -16.54 3.90
N LYS A 9 16.96 -17.26 3.12
CA LYS A 9 17.46 -18.19 2.12
C LYS A 9 17.86 -17.41 0.88
N VAL A 10 19.08 -17.62 0.42
CA VAL A 10 19.65 -16.96 -0.75
C VAL A 10 20.00 -18.04 -1.77
N ASN A 11 19.52 -17.87 -3.01
CA ASN A 11 19.98 -18.66 -4.14
C ASN A 11 20.94 -17.79 -4.94
N ASP A 12 22.23 -18.14 -4.90
CA ASP A 12 23.28 -17.43 -5.60
C ASP A 12 23.86 -18.35 -6.67
N GLU A 13 23.50 -18.10 -7.93
CA GLU A 13 23.93 -18.88 -9.09
C GLU A 13 23.67 -20.40 -8.93
N GLY A 14 22.52 -20.77 -8.37
CA GLY A 14 22.13 -22.16 -8.16
C GLY A 14 22.71 -22.82 -6.90
N ARG A 15 23.40 -22.07 -6.04
CA ARG A 15 23.80 -22.52 -4.71
C ARG A 15 22.89 -21.91 -3.65
N ASP A 16 22.24 -22.78 -2.89
CA ASP A 16 21.43 -22.37 -1.75
C ASP A 16 22.33 -22.14 -0.53
N ARG A 17 22.23 -20.94 0.06
CA ARG A 17 22.86 -20.60 1.34
C ARG A 17 21.89 -19.86 2.27
N ILE A 18 22.23 -19.81 3.55
CA ILE A 18 21.45 -19.09 4.56
C ILE A 18 22.25 -17.89 5.05
N ALA A 19 21.65 -16.69 4.99
CA ALA A 19 22.23 -15.48 5.55
C ALA A 19 21.96 -15.41 7.06
N THR A 20 23.02 -15.54 7.86
CA THR A 20 22.93 -15.74 9.32
C THR A 20 23.46 -14.57 10.15
N THR A 21 24.26 -13.67 9.57
CA THR A 21 24.74 -12.45 10.23
C THR A 21 23.86 -11.26 9.88
N ASP A 22 23.80 -10.25 10.75
CA ASP A 22 22.96 -9.06 10.51
C ASP A 22 23.43 -8.28 9.28
N GLU A 23 24.74 -8.23 9.03
CA GLU A 23 25.33 -7.61 7.84
C GLU A 23 24.94 -8.35 6.55
N ASP A 24 25.07 -9.68 6.53
CA ASP A 24 24.71 -10.50 5.36
C ASP A 24 23.19 -10.46 5.10
N ARG A 25 22.37 -10.42 6.15
CA ARG A 25 20.91 -10.19 6.02
C ARG A 25 20.60 -8.83 5.44
N ALA A 26 21.25 -7.77 5.93
CA ALA A 26 21.03 -6.41 5.44
C ALA A 26 21.43 -6.26 3.97
N GLU A 27 22.58 -6.80 3.58
CA GLU A 27 23.05 -6.78 2.19
C GLU A 27 22.14 -7.59 1.27
N THR A 28 21.74 -8.79 1.70
CA THR A 28 20.80 -9.66 0.97
C THR A 28 19.45 -8.96 0.75
N LEU A 29 18.88 -8.35 1.80
CA LEU A 29 17.64 -7.59 1.68
C LEU A 29 17.79 -6.44 0.71
N SER A 30 18.86 -5.65 0.84
CA SER A 30 19.13 -4.52 -0.05
C SER A 30 19.17 -4.95 -1.52
N LYS A 31 19.83 -6.08 -1.82
CA LYS A 31 19.89 -6.68 -3.17
C LYS A 31 18.51 -7.11 -3.68
N ILE A 32 17.74 -7.85 -2.89
CA ILE A 32 16.38 -8.29 -3.26
C ILE A 32 15.48 -7.07 -3.53
N PHE A 33 15.50 -6.08 -2.65
CA PHE A 33 14.70 -4.87 -2.85
C PHE A 33 15.14 -4.12 -4.11
N ALA A 34 16.44 -3.99 -4.37
CA ALA A 34 16.93 -3.36 -5.60
C ALA A 34 16.50 -4.11 -6.88
N GLU A 35 16.42 -5.45 -6.84
CA GLU A 35 15.93 -6.27 -7.95
C GLU A 35 14.43 -6.09 -8.19
N VAL A 36 13.61 -6.03 -7.13
CA VAL A 36 12.17 -5.79 -7.22
C VAL A 36 11.86 -4.37 -7.71
N PHE A 37 12.71 -3.39 -7.39
CA PHE A 37 12.63 -2.03 -7.90
C PHE A 37 13.34 -1.82 -9.25
N SER A 38 13.69 -2.90 -9.96
CA SER A 38 14.28 -2.78 -11.28
C SER A 38 13.31 -2.17 -12.29
N LYS A 39 13.89 -1.36 -13.19
CA LYS A 39 13.20 -0.55 -14.19
C LYS A 39 12.17 -1.38 -14.96
N ALA A 40 11.06 -0.73 -15.30
CA ALA A 40 10.05 -1.27 -16.21
C ALA A 40 10.73 -2.03 -17.37
N PRO A 41 10.23 -3.22 -17.72
CA PRO A 41 10.88 -4.08 -18.71
C PRO A 41 11.19 -3.29 -19.98
N ALA A 42 12.38 -3.49 -20.55
CA ALA A 42 12.69 -2.94 -21.86
C ALA A 42 11.81 -3.63 -22.91
N GLY A 43 10.68 -3.01 -23.24
CA GLY A 43 9.65 -3.54 -24.11
C GLY A 43 8.33 -2.79 -23.94
N GLU A 44 7.32 -3.17 -24.71
CA GLU A 44 5.96 -2.65 -24.52
C GLU A 44 5.42 -3.12 -23.17
N LEU A 45 4.93 -2.18 -22.36
CA LEU A 45 4.20 -2.51 -21.14
C LEU A 45 3.03 -3.44 -21.49
N PRO A 46 2.65 -4.38 -20.60
CA PRO A 46 1.45 -5.18 -20.82
C PRO A 46 0.29 -4.22 -21.12
N LEU A 47 -0.40 -4.46 -22.24
CA LEU A 47 -1.58 -3.68 -22.61
C LEU A 47 -2.53 -3.69 -21.42
N VAL A 48 -2.64 -2.54 -20.77
CA VAL A 48 -3.68 -2.30 -19.78
C VAL A 48 -4.98 -2.54 -20.53
N ARG A 49 -5.73 -3.57 -20.12
CA ARG A 49 -7.05 -3.82 -20.70
C ARG A 49 -7.88 -2.60 -20.41
N THR A 50 -8.12 -1.78 -21.42
CA THR A 50 -9.15 -0.77 -21.38
C THR A 50 -10.46 -1.51 -21.18
N SER A 51 -11.05 -1.40 -19.99
CA SER A 51 -12.42 -1.85 -19.79
C SER A 51 -13.30 -1.02 -20.71
N GLU A 52 -14.23 -1.67 -21.42
CA GLU A 52 -15.36 -0.94 -21.99
C GLU A 52 -16.11 -0.31 -20.82
N TYR A 53 -16.29 1.00 -20.89
CA TYR A 53 -17.07 1.77 -19.93
C TYR A 53 -18.13 2.55 -20.71
N ASP A 54 -19.32 2.68 -20.13
CA ASP A 54 -20.40 3.47 -20.74
C ASP A 54 -20.14 4.97 -20.57
N GLU A 55 -19.55 5.37 -19.44
CA GLU A 55 -19.24 6.76 -19.10
C GLU A 55 -17.88 6.89 -18.39
N THR A 56 -17.10 7.90 -18.78
CA THR A 56 -15.85 8.30 -18.11
C THR A 56 -16.14 9.21 -16.91
N LEU A 57 -15.48 8.97 -15.78
CA LEU A 57 -15.39 9.96 -14.71
C LEU A 57 -14.28 10.97 -15.06
N GLU A 58 -14.64 12.03 -15.78
CA GLU A 58 -13.68 13.05 -16.24
C GLU A 58 -13.33 14.07 -15.16
N ASP A 59 -14.27 14.32 -14.23
CA ASP A 59 -14.13 15.35 -13.23
C ASP A 59 -14.86 15.00 -11.92
N ILE A 60 -14.31 15.41 -10.79
CA ILE A 60 -14.88 15.20 -9.45
C ILE A 60 -14.87 16.55 -8.72
N HIS A 61 -16.06 17.11 -8.52
CA HIS A 61 -16.25 18.33 -7.76
C HIS A 61 -16.71 18.01 -6.33
N ILE A 62 -15.84 18.27 -5.35
CA ILE A 62 -16.17 18.13 -3.93
C ILE A 62 -16.50 19.51 -3.37
N THR A 63 -17.76 19.74 -3.01
CA THR A 63 -18.20 21.00 -2.39
C THR A 63 -18.41 20.81 -0.89
N LYS A 64 -18.46 21.94 -0.16
CA LYS A 64 -18.74 21.94 1.28
C LYS A 64 -20.08 21.26 1.60
N GLU A 65 -21.09 21.49 0.76
CA GLU A 65 -22.43 20.94 0.92
C GLU A 65 -22.41 19.41 0.81
N VAL A 66 -21.66 18.86 -0.15
CA VAL A 66 -21.46 17.41 -0.31
C VAL A 66 -20.81 16.82 0.94
N VAL A 67 -19.79 17.48 1.49
CA VAL A 67 -19.11 17.03 2.72
C VAL A 67 -20.07 17.06 3.91
N ILE A 68 -20.83 18.15 4.09
CA ILE A 68 -21.83 18.25 5.17
C ILE A 68 -22.89 17.16 5.05
N GLN A 69 -23.39 16.88 3.84
CA GLN A 69 -24.34 15.80 3.61
C GLN A 69 -23.76 14.46 4.05
N LYS A 70 -22.51 14.15 3.68
CA LYS A 70 -21.84 12.91 4.06
C LYS A 70 -21.59 12.80 5.56
N LEU A 71 -21.23 13.90 6.22
CA LEU A 71 -21.11 13.95 7.68
C LEU A 71 -22.45 13.69 8.36
N ASN A 72 -23.57 14.20 7.83
CA ASN A 72 -24.90 13.94 8.37
C ASN A 72 -25.32 12.47 8.23
N GLU A 73 -25.02 11.84 7.09
CA GLU A 73 -25.26 10.43 6.80
C GLU A 73 -24.37 9.48 7.63
N LEU A 74 -23.30 9.98 8.24
CA LEU A 74 -22.34 9.19 9.00
C LEU A 74 -22.98 8.56 10.25
N LYS A 75 -22.78 7.24 10.39
CA LYS A 75 -23.27 6.44 11.52
C LYS A 75 -22.27 6.48 12.67
N THR A 76 -22.63 7.14 13.76
CA THR A 76 -21.74 7.39 14.91
C THR A 76 -21.53 6.18 15.82
N ASP A 77 -22.37 5.16 15.69
CA ASP A 77 -22.33 3.90 16.43
C ASP A 77 -21.39 2.86 15.81
N LYS A 78 -20.76 3.21 14.67
CA LYS A 78 -19.78 2.34 14.02
C LYS A 78 -18.44 2.35 14.75
N SER A 79 -17.80 1.18 14.72
CA SER A 79 -16.44 0.98 15.23
C SER A 79 -15.45 1.84 14.43
N PRO A 80 -14.35 2.29 15.06
CA PRO A 80 -13.25 2.91 14.32
C PRO A 80 -12.68 1.95 13.28
N ASP A 81 -12.29 2.51 12.14
CA ASP A 81 -11.56 1.82 11.08
C ASP A 81 -10.06 1.70 11.47
N PRO A 82 -9.18 1.13 10.63
CA PRO A 82 -7.75 1.00 10.95
C PRO A 82 -7.01 2.31 11.23
N ASP A 83 -7.66 3.46 11.01
CA ASP A 83 -7.18 4.80 11.35
C ASP A 83 -7.45 5.19 12.83
N ASP A 84 -8.17 4.36 13.58
CA ASP A 84 -8.59 4.57 14.98
C ASP A 84 -9.45 5.84 15.21
N ILE A 85 -10.04 6.39 14.14
CA ILE A 85 -10.91 7.57 14.23
C ILE A 85 -12.36 7.11 14.40
N ASN A 86 -12.94 7.37 15.58
CA ASN A 86 -14.35 7.08 15.79
C ASN A 86 -15.25 8.08 15.02
N PRO A 87 -16.24 7.60 14.23
CA PRO A 87 -17.15 8.45 13.46
C PRO A 87 -17.88 9.54 14.27
N ARG A 88 -18.10 9.31 15.56
CA ARG A 88 -18.71 10.29 16.47
C ARG A 88 -17.90 11.59 16.56
N ILE A 89 -16.57 11.51 16.54
CA ILE A 89 -15.67 12.67 16.66
C ILE A 89 -15.87 13.62 15.48
N LEU A 90 -16.12 13.08 14.29
CA LEU A 90 -16.30 13.84 13.06
C LEU A 90 -17.63 14.60 13.01
N LYS A 91 -18.66 14.16 13.75
CA LYS A 91 -19.96 14.86 13.84
C LYS A 91 -19.98 16.01 14.86
N THR A 92 -19.11 15.98 15.87
CA THR A 92 -19.12 16.94 16.99
C THR A 92 -18.35 18.25 16.74
N GLN A 93 -17.93 18.53 15.50
CA GLN A 93 -17.26 19.78 15.15
C GLN A 93 -18.31 20.89 14.98
N GLU A 94 -18.55 21.68 16.03
CA GLU A 94 -19.30 22.96 15.96
C GLU A 94 -18.47 24.06 15.26
#